data_AF-A0A2E6HYL1-F1
#
_entry.id   AF-A0A2E6HYL1-F1
#
_cell.length_a   1.000
_cell.length_b   1.000
_cell.length_c   1.000
_cell.angle_alpha   90.00
_cell.angle_beta   90.00
_cell.angle_gamma   90.00
#
_symmetry.space_group_name_H-M   'P 1'
#
loop_
_entity.id
_entity.type
_entity.pdbx_description
1 polymer ?
#
loop_
_entity_poly.entity_id
_entity_poly.type
_entity_poly.pdbx_seq_one_letter_code
_entity_poly.pdbx_strand_id
1 'polypeptide(L)'
;MGFTEEIRVARDNQGIYILIDGVRSRVASVASAFPRTYPDRYVAFLDETGHEMGMVEDLSGLDADSRSLLQAELKDIYFVPTILEVRDVNAQGISHRFKVLTDDGEATSRSITSMR
;
A
#
# COMPACT_ATOMS: atom_id res chain seq x y z
N MET A 1 25.77 7.80 1.62
CA MET A 1 25.60 9.10 0.93
C MET A 1 24.11 9.35 0.94
N GLY A 2 23.59 9.98 2.00
CA GLY A 2 22.15 10.18 2.16
C GLY A 2 21.76 11.47 1.47
N PHE A 3 20.93 11.40 0.44
CA PHE A 3 20.25 12.57 -0.09
C PHE A 3 19.27 13.03 1.00
N THR A 4 19.51 14.20 1.57
CA THR A 4 18.66 14.81 2.62
C THR A 4 17.68 15.75 1.93
N GLU A 5 16.95 15.24 0.95
CA GLU A 5 15.85 16.01 0.36
C GLU A 5 14.69 15.99 1.36
N GLU A 6 14.16 17.17 1.69
CA GLU A 6 13.04 17.26 2.62
C GLU A 6 11.76 16.91 1.86
N ILE A 7 11.34 15.64 1.94
CA ILE A 7 10.15 15.13 1.28
C ILE A 7 8.93 15.37 2.18
N ARG A 8 7.91 16.04 1.64
CA ARG A 8 6.58 16.13 2.27
C ARG A 8 5.50 15.67 1.32
N VAL A 9 4.47 15.02 1.86
CA VAL A 9 3.32 14.51 1.10
C VAL A 9 2.06 15.17 1.66
N ALA A 10 1.23 15.67 0.76
CA ALA A 10 -0.03 16.31 1.12
C ALA A 10 -1.16 15.87 0.19
N ARG A 11 -2.40 15.93 0.68
CA ARG A 11 -3.61 15.68 -0.09
C ARG A 11 -4.53 16.89 -0.02
N ASP A 12 -5.08 17.28 -1.16
CA ASP A 12 -6.15 18.27 -1.27
C ASP A 12 -7.25 17.79 -2.24
N ASN A 13 -8.19 18.67 -2.61
CA ASN A 13 -9.31 18.33 -3.51
C ASN A 13 -8.89 17.91 -4.94
N GLN A 14 -7.65 18.16 -5.34
CA GLN A 14 -7.12 17.81 -6.66
C GLN A 14 -6.28 16.52 -6.62
N GLY A 15 -6.00 15.97 -5.45
CA GLY A 15 -5.29 14.70 -5.28
C GLY A 15 -4.08 14.80 -4.36
N ILE A 16 -3.11 13.92 -4.57
CA ILE A 16 -1.88 13.84 -3.78
C ILE A 16 -0.77 14.64 -4.45
N TYR A 17 0.03 15.30 -3.62
CA TYR A 17 1.20 16.05 -4.03
C TYR A 17 2.40 15.69 -3.17
N ILE A 18 3.57 15.77 -3.80
CA ILE A 18 4.86 15.71 -3.12
C ILE A 18 5.54 17.07 -3.23
N LEU A 19 6.23 17.45 -2.16
CA LEU A 19 7.19 18.53 -2.16
C LEU A 19 8.57 17.92 -1.96
N ILE A 20 9.46 18.14 -2.93
CA ILE A 20 10.87 17.75 -2.87
C ILE A 20 11.67 19.02 -3.13
N ASP A 21 12.51 19.44 -2.19
CA ASP A 21 13.35 20.65 -2.29
C ASP A 21 12.57 21.92 -2.72
N GLY A 22 11.32 22.03 -2.25
CA GLY A 22 10.43 23.15 -2.54
C GLY A 22 9.68 23.06 -3.89
N VAL A 23 9.96 22.05 -4.71
CA VAL A 23 9.22 21.78 -5.94
C VAL A 23 8.00 20.92 -5.61
N ARG A 24 6.81 21.46 -5.88
CA ARG A 24 5.54 20.74 -5.71
C ARG A 24 5.14 20.04 -7.00
N SER A 25 5.01 18.72 -6.95
CA SER A 25 4.57 17.88 -8.07
C SER A 25 3.34 17.06 -7.71
N ARG A 26 2.43 16.87 -8.66
CA ARG A 26 1.24 16.02 -8.47
C ARG A 26 1.65 14.55 -8.56
N VAL A 27 1.20 13.74 -7.61
CA VAL A 27 1.38 12.29 -7.61
C VAL A 27 0.13 11.63 -8.17
N ALA A 28 0.29 10.83 -9.21
CA ALA A 28 -0.78 10.05 -9.79
C ALA A 28 -0.98 8.72 -9.05
N SER A 29 0.12 8.06 -8.67
CA SER A 29 0.08 6.86 -7.82
C SER A 29 1.38 6.69 -7.04
N VAL A 30 1.34 5.82 -6.04
CA VAL A 30 2.52 5.40 -5.27
C VAL A 30 2.74 3.91 -5.47
N ALA A 31 3.99 3.46 -5.40
CA ALA A 31 4.34 2.05 -5.53
C ALA A 31 5.40 1.66 -4.51
N SER A 32 5.16 0.57 -3.78
CA SER A 32 6.18 -0.06 -2.94
C SER A 32 6.95 -1.09 -3.78
N ALA A 33 8.28 -1.02 -3.76
CA ALA A 33 9.14 -1.99 -4.45
C ALA A 33 9.07 -3.40 -3.82
N PHE A 34 8.81 -3.50 -2.50
CA PHE A 34 8.77 -4.75 -1.75
C PHE A 34 7.55 -4.84 -0.81
N PRO A 35 6.32 -4.82 -1.35
CA PRO A 35 5.09 -4.61 -0.57
C PRO A 35 4.83 -5.66 0.51
N ARG A 36 5.44 -6.85 0.40
CA ARG A 36 5.31 -7.92 1.41
C ARG A 36 6.40 -7.92 2.48
N THR A 37 7.63 -7.58 2.11
CA THR A 37 8.80 -7.71 3.00
C THR A 37 9.13 -6.40 3.68
N TYR A 38 8.93 -5.28 2.98
CA TYR A 38 9.21 -3.94 3.48
C TYR A 38 8.07 -2.97 3.07
N PRO A 39 6.87 -3.11 3.67
CA PRO A 39 5.70 -2.32 3.28
C PRO A 39 5.88 -0.81 3.50
N ASP A 40 6.74 -0.42 4.45
CA ASP A 40 7.05 0.98 4.79
C ASP A 40 8.40 1.46 4.19
N ARG A 41 8.94 0.76 3.20
CA ARG A 41 10.24 1.14 2.58
C ARG A 41 10.19 1.11 1.06
N TYR A 42 11.07 1.90 0.47
CA TYR A 42 11.25 1.99 -0.98
C TYR A 42 9.92 2.28 -1.70
N VAL A 43 9.32 3.41 -1.32
CA VAL A 43 8.03 3.87 -1.82
C VAL A 43 8.27 4.93 -2.90
N ALA A 44 8.03 4.57 -4.15
CA ALA A 44 8.17 5.45 -5.30
C ALA A 44 6.90 6.28 -5.54
N PHE A 45 7.08 7.51 -5.99
CA PHE A 45 6.01 8.39 -6.46
C PHE A 45 6.00 8.42 -7.98
N LEU A 46 4.83 8.17 -8.56
CA LEU A 46 4.66 8.06 -10.01
C LEU A 46 3.79 9.19 -10.54
N ASP A 47 4.18 9.73 -11.70
CA ASP A 47 3.37 10.69 -12.45
C ASP A 47 2.25 10.01 -13.26
N GLU A 48 1.46 10.79 -13.99
CA GLU A 48 0.34 10.29 -14.80
C GLU A 48 0.78 9.36 -15.95
N THR A 49 2.07 9.40 -16.32
CA THR A 49 2.67 8.51 -17.33
C THR A 49 3.32 7.26 -16.71
N GLY A 50 3.36 7.17 -15.39
CA GLY A 50 4.02 6.09 -14.65
C GLY A 50 5.52 6.29 -14.46
N HIS A 51 6.07 7.46 -14.77
CA HIS A 51 7.48 7.76 -14.51
C HIS A 51 7.70 8.07 -13.03
N GLU A 52 8.82 7.57 -12.51
CA GLU A 52 9.25 7.86 -11.14
C GLU A 52 9.71 9.32 -11.03
N MET A 53 9.10 10.05 -10.11
CA MET A 53 9.47 11.42 -9.76
C MET A 53 10.42 11.48 -8.55
N GLY A 54 10.46 10.42 -7.76
CA GLY A 54 11.27 10.29 -6.56
C GLY A 54 10.81 9.10 -5.71
N MET A 55 11.55 8.82 -4.64
CA MET A 55 11.29 7.69 -3.75
C MET A 55 11.60 8.05 -2.29
N VAL A 56 10.83 7.49 -1.37
CA VAL A 56 11.14 7.46 0.06
C VAL A 56 11.74 6.10 0.40
N GLU A 57 12.96 6.07 0.93
CA GLU A 57 13.60 4.82 1.36
C GLU A 57 12.93 4.22 2.60
N ASP A 58 12.56 5.03 3.58
CA ASP A 58 11.91 4.59 4.82
C ASP A 58 10.90 5.63 5.30
N LEU A 59 9.63 5.25 5.43
CA LEU A 59 8.55 6.16 5.85
C LEU A 59 8.75 6.73 7.25
N SER A 60 9.59 6.11 8.10
CA SER A 60 9.95 6.67 9.41
C SER A 60 10.72 7.99 9.30
N GLY A 61 11.37 8.28 8.17
CA GLY A 61 12.07 9.54 7.92
C GLY A 61 11.16 10.74 7.62
N LEU A 62 9.86 10.51 7.39
CA LEU A 62 8.89 11.57 7.06
C LEU A 62 8.28 12.20 8.31
N ASP A 63 7.65 13.37 8.15
CA ASP A 63 6.74 13.91 9.15
C ASP A 63 5.50 13.01 9.32
N ALA A 64 4.78 13.20 10.43
CA ALA A 64 3.68 12.31 10.81
C ALA A 64 2.54 12.31 9.79
N ASP A 65 2.18 13.47 9.23
CA ASP A 65 1.07 13.59 8.29
C ASP A 65 1.42 12.92 6.96
N SER A 66 2.63 13.19 6.45
CA SER A 66 3.15 12.54 5.24
C SER A 66 3.20 11.01 5.38
N ARG A 67 3.68 10.51 6.53
CA ARG A 67 3.75 9.07 6.82
C ARG A 67 2.36 8.44 6.84
N SER A 68 1.42 9.01 7.59
CA SER A 68 0.07 8.47 7.71
C SER A 68 -0.68 8.47 6.39
N LEU A 69 -0.53 9.52 5.58
CA LEU A 69 -1.10 9.59 4.24
C LEU A 69 -0.56 8.47 3.35
N LEU A 70 0.76 8.30 3.27
CA LEU A 70 1.37 7.24 2.46
C LEU A 70 0.99 5.84 2.92
N GLN A 71 0.94 5.60 4.23
CA GLN A 71 0.50 4.32 4.76
C GLN A 71 -0.94 4.00 4.39
N ALA A 72 -1.83 4.98 4.39
CA ALA A 72 -3.21 4.80 3.94
C ALA A 72 -3.27 4.43 2.45
N GLU A 73 -2.55 5.15 1.59
CA GLU A 73 -2.51 4.85 0.15
C GLU A 73 -1.93 3.46 -0.14
N LEU A 74 -0.82 3.11 0.51
CA LEU A 74 -0.21 1.80 0.36
C LEU A 74 -1.11 0.68 0.90
N LYS A 75 -1.82 0.93 2.01
CA LYS A 75 -2.82 -0.02 2.53
C LYS A 75 -3.91 -0.24 1.49
N ASP A 76 -4.42 0.79 0.83
CA ASP A 76 -5.47 0.66 -0.18
C ASP A 76 -4.97 -0.08 -1.44
N ILE A 77 -3.72 0.16 -1.87
CA ILE A 77 -3.13 -0.46 -3.06
C ILE A 77 -2.76 -1.93 -2.81
N TYR A 78 -2.13 -2.20 -1.66
CA TYR A 78 -1.54 -3.51 -1.34
C TYR A 78 -2.33 -4.28 -0.29
N PHE A 79 -3.59 -3.93 -0.06
CA PHE A 79 -4.45 -4.51 0.96
C PHE A 79 -4.40 -6.05 0.95
N VAL A 80 -3.69 -6.64 1.92
CA VAL A 80 -3.70 -8.07 2.20
C VAL A 80 -4.05 -8.24 3.68
N PRO A 81 -5.35 -8.36 4.02
CA PRO A 81 -5.76 -8.45 5.40
C PRO A 81 -5.28 -9.75 6.03
N THR A 82 -4.87 -9.69 7.29
CA THR A 82 -4.39 -10.86 8.03
C THR A 82 -5.58 -11.65 8.53
N ILE A 83 -5.70 -12.93 8.16
CA ILE A 83 -6.72 -13.81 8.73
C ILE A 83 -6.37 -14.09 10.19
N LEU A 84 -7.21 -13.60 11.11
CA LEU A 84 -7.11 -13.83 12.55
C LEU A 84 -7.80 -15.15 12.96
N GLU A 85 -8.93 -15.46 12.33
CA GLU A 85 -9.71 -16.67 12.63
C GLU A 85 -10.47 -17.17 11.39
N VAL A 86 -10.56 -18.50 11.22
CA VAL A 86 -11.46 -19.13 10.24
C VAL A 86 -12.76 -19.50 10.94
N ARG A 87 -13.86 -18.83 10.57
CA ARG A 87 -15.20 -19.00 11.18
C ARG A 87 -15.99 -20.14 10.58
N ASP A 88 -15.88 -20.35 9.27
CA ASP A 88 -16.64 -21.37 8.53
C ASP A 88 -15.89 -21.78 7.27
N VAL A 89 -16.02 -23.06 6.89
CA VAL A 89 -15.44 -23.61 5.67
C VAL A 89 -16.50 -24.42 4.93
N ASN A 90 -16.82 -24.00 3.72
CA ASN A 90 -17.80 -24.65 2.86
C ASN A 90 -17.14 -25.15 1.57
N ALA A 91 -17.14 -26.46 1.37
CA ALA A 91 -16.62 -27.09 0.16
C ALA A 91 -17.69 -27.11 -0.95
N GLN A 92 -17.31 -26.71 -2.16
CA GLN A 92 -18.13 -26.73 -3.37
C GLN A 92 -17.29 -27.30 -4.52
N GLY A 93 -17.35 -28.62 -4.68
CA GLY A 93 -16.51 -29.35 -5.63
C GLY A 93 -15.03 -29.19 -5.30
N ILE A 94 -14.24 -28.70 -6.26
CA ILE A 94 -12.80 -28.41 -6.08
C ILE A 94 -12.53 -27.05 -5.41
N SER A 95 -13.56 -26.26 -5.12
CA SER A 95 -13.44 -24.96 -4.49
C SER A 95 -13.81 -25.00 -3.02
N HIS A 96 -13.14 -24.21 -2.19
CA HIS A 96 -13.49 -24.02 -0.80
C HIS A 96 -13.76 -22.54 -0.55
N ARG A 97 -14.85 -22.24 0.14
CA ARG A 97 -15.20 -20.90 0.60
C ARG A 97 -14.92 -20.82 2.10
N PHE A 98 -14.15 -19.83 2.50
CA PHE A 98 -13.80 -19.57 3.90
C PHE A 98 -14.48 -18.28 4.33
N LYS A 99 -15.23 -18.31 5.44
CA LYS A 99 -15.56 -17.09 6.17
C LYS A 99 -14.50 -16.88 7.22
N VAL A 100 -13.88 -15.71 7.22
CA VAL A 100 -12.73 -15.39 8.07
C VAL A 100 -12.96 -14.08 8.79
N LEU A 101 -12.47 -14.00 10.01
CA LEU A 101 -12.23 -12.72 10.68
C LEU A 101 -10.82 -12.27 10.32
N THR A 102 -10.67 -11.05 9.85
CA THR A 102 -9.39 -10.41 9.62
C THR A 102 -9.17 -9.25 10.59
N ASP A 103 -7.97 -8.69 10.56
CA ASP A 103 -7.61 -7.42 11.20
C ASP A 103 -8.42 -6.21 10.67
N ASP A 104 -9.19 -6.38 9.61
CA ASP A 104 -10.04 -5.36 8.98
C ASP A 104 -11.54 -5.75 8.99
N GLY A 105 -11.91 -6.81 9.72
CA GLY A 105 -13.31 -7.24 9.88
C GLY A 105 -13.63 -8.60 9.24
N GLU A 106 -14.92 -8.91 9.07
CA GLU A 106 -15.33 -10.17 8.47
C GLU A 106 -15.19 -10.16 6.94
N ALA A 107 -14.59 -11.20 6.38
CA ALA A 107 -14.40 -11.36 4.94
C ALA A 107 -14.70 -12.79 4.46
N THR A 108 -14.95 -12.92 3.16
CA THR A 108 -15.10 -14.23 2.50
C THR A 108 -13.97 -14.42 1.49
N SER A 109 -13.21 -15.52 1.64
CA SER A 109 -12.17 -15.93 0.70
C SER A 109 -12.57 -17.21 -0.04
N ARG A 110 -12.01 -17.42 -1.24
CA ARG A 110 -12.23 -18.61 -2.05
C ARG A 110 -10.90 -19.20 -2.52
N SER A 111 -10.70 -20.47 -2.26
CA SER A 111 -9.59 -21.23 -2.86
C SER A 111 -10.12 -22.21 -3.90
N ILE A 112 -9.28 -22.53 -4.89
CA ILE A 112 -9.54 -23.58 -5.88
C ILE A 112 -8.36 -24.54 -5.78
N THR A 113 -8.64 -25.81 -5.54
CA THR A 113 -7.60 -26.84 -5.53
C THR A 113 -7.41 -27.32 -6.95
N SER A 114 -6.31 -26.95 -7.59
CA SER A 114 -5.88 -27.58 -8.84
C SER A 114 -5.15 -28.87 -8.49
N MET A 115 -5.67 -30.02 -8.92
CA MET A 115 -4.89 -31.26 -8.95
C MET A 115 -3.84 -31.13 -10.05
N ARG A 116 -2.56 -31.14 -9.68
CA ARG A 116 -1.44 -31.29 -10.61
C ARG A 116 -1.23 -32.77 -10.91
#